data_AF-A0A353XX05-F1
#
_entry.id   AF-A0A353XX05-F1
#
_cell.length_a   1.000
_cell.length_b   1.000
_cell.length_c   1.000
_cell.angle_alpha   90.00
_cell.angle_beta   90.00
_cell.angle_gamma   90.00
#
_symmetry.space_group_name_H-M   'P 1'
#
loop_
_entity.id
_entity.type
_entity.pdbx_description
1 polymer ?
#
loop_
_entity_poly.entity_id
_entity_poly.type
_entity_poly.pdbx_seq_one_letter_code
_entity_poly.pdbx_strand_id
1 'polypeptide(L)' 'MLDPVEHSDSELGRVEVKNTTCYMCACRCGIRVTLRDGEIRHIEGNPEHP' A
#
# COMPACT_ATOMS: atom_id res chain seq x y z
N MET A 1 4.55 -0.52 -32.74
CA MET A 1 4.44 -1.52 -31.66
C MET A 1 5.32 -0.97 -30.56
N LEU A 2 4.72 -0.48 -29.46
CA LEU A 2 5.48 0.15 -28.38
C LEU A 2 5.93 -0.94 -27.41
N ASP A 3 7.24 -0.95 -27.12
CA ASP A 3 7.91 -1.97 -26.31
C ASP A 3 7.41 -1.99 -24.84
N PRO A 4 7.17 -3.16 -24.22
CA PRO A 4 6.50 -3.24 -22.91
C PRO A 4 7.39 -2.93 -21.69
N VAL A 5 8.69 -2.67 -21.90
CA VAL A 5 9.71 -2.73 -20.84
C VAL A 5 9.93 -1.39 -20.13
N GLU A 6 9.43 -0.29 -20.69
CA GLU A 6 9.66 1.07 -20.18
C GLU A 6 8.50 1.61 -19.34
N HIS A 7 7.81 0.77 -18.55
CA HIS A 7 7.09 1.29 -17.38
C HIS A 7 8.11 1.52 -16.28
N SER A 8 9.02 2.45 -16.55
CA SER A 8 10.02 2.89 -15.61
C SER A 8 9.32 3.34 -14.34
N ASP A 9 9.77 2.81 -13.21
CA ASP A 9 9.43 3.25 -11.86
C ASP A 9 9.74 4.75 -11.59
N SER A 10 10.03 5.52 -12.64
CA SER A 10 10.33 6.95 -12.61
C SER A 10 9.07 7.82 -12.80
N GLU A 11 7.95 7.23 -13.22
CA GLU A 11 6.58 7.80 -13.10
C GLU A 11 5.78 7.12 -11.96
N LEU A 12 6.46 6.63 -10.92
CA LEU A 12 5.81 6.11 -9.70
C LEU A 12 5.07 7.26 -9.01
N GLY A 13 3.81 7.45 -9.37
CA GLY A 13 2.95 8.42 -8.73
C GLY A 13 2.87 8.25 -7.20
N ARG A 14 2.30 9.25 -6.53
CA ARG A 14 2.55 9.55 -5.12
C ARG A 14 2.37 8.30 -4.24
N VAL A 15 3.49 7.76 -3.76
CA VAL A 15 3.48 6.63 -2.82
C VAL A 15 3.29 7.16 -1.41
N GLU A 16 2.21 6.77 -0.77
CA GLU A 16 1.88 7.12 0.61
C GLU A 16 1.77 5.87 1.45
N VAL A 17 2.41 5.88 2.61
CA VAL A 17 2.21 4.83 3.61
C VAL A 17 1.29 5.38 4.70
N LYS A 18 0.15 4.71 4.93
CA LYS A 18 -0.78 5.04 6.00
C LYS A 18 -0.90 3.87 6.95
N ASN A 19 -0.82 4.17 8.25
CA ASN A 19 -1.12 3.20 9.29
C ASN A 19 -2.60 3.30 9.65
N THR A 20 -3.29 2.18 9.60
CA THR A 20 -4.71 2.09 9.95
C THR A 20 -4.97 0.76 10.66
N THR A 21 -6.18 0.57 11.16
CA THR A 21 -6.58 -0.68 11.82
C THR A 21 -7.45 -1.50 10.89
N CYS A 22 -7.18 -2.80 10.78
CA CYS A 22 -7.99 -3.75 10.07
C CYS A 22 -9.36 -3.88 10.75
N TYR A 23 -10.42 -3.64 9.99
CA TYR A 23 -11.80 -3.79 10.47
C TYR A 23 -12.45 -5.12 10.04
N MET A 24 -11.64 -6.07 9.54
CA MET A 24 -12.13 -7.36 9.04
C MET A 24 -12.56 -8.31 10.17
N CYS A 25 -11.97 -8.17 11.36
CA CYS A 25 -12.26 -9.00 12.52
C CYS A 25 -12.32 -8.14 13.79
N ALA A 26 -12.88 -8.67 14.88
CA ALA A 26 -12.97 -7.99 16.18
C ALA A 26 -11.60 -7.56 16.74
N CYS A 27 -10.51 -8.18 16.26
CA CYS A 27 -9.15 -7.99 16.74
C CYS A 27 -8.55 -6.61 16.42
N ARG A 28 -9.13 -5.81 15.51
CA ARG A 28 -8.65 -4.45 15.18
C ARG A 28 -7.13 -4.38 14.92
N CYS A 29 -6.54 -5.41 14.33
CA CYS A 29 -5.09 -5.51 14.11
C CYS A 29 -4.57 -4.32 13.32
N GLY A 30 -3.40 -3.82 13.66
CA GLY A 30 -2.80 -2.71 12.93
C GLY A 30 -2.29 -3.20 11.60
N ILE A 31 -2.53 -2.40 10.58
CA ILE A 31 -2.07 -2.64 9.23
C ILE A 31 -1.41 -1.38 8.69
N ARG A 32 -0.39 -1.60 7.87
CA ARG A 32 0.33 -0.59 7.12
C ARG A 32 -0.11 -0.71 5.66
N VAL A 33 -0.73 0.33 5.16
CA VAL A 33 -1.29 0.35 3.80
C VAL A 33 -0.43 1.26 2.95
N THR A 34 0.16 0.70 1.91
CA THR A 34 0.90 1.44 0.90
C THR A 34 -0.05 1.78 -0.24
N LEU A 35 -0.33 3.08 -0.37
CA LEU A 35 -1.09 3.65 -1.46
C LEU A 35 -0.15 4.16 -2.53
N ARG A 36 -0.55 4.01 -3.78
CA ARG A 36 0.09 4.64 -4.94
C ARG A 36 -1.00 5.32 -5.74
N ASP A 37 -0.92 6.63 -5.91
CA ASP A 37 -1.93 7.43 -6.62
C ASP A 37 -3.36 7.30 -6.05
N GLY A 38 -3.44 7.06 -4.74
CA GLY A 38 -4.72 6.84 -4.04
C GLY A 38 -5.26 5.41 -4.14
N GLU A 39 -4.63 4.54 -4.91
CA GLU A 39 -4.96 3.11 -5.00
C GLU A 39 -4.16 2.29 -4.00
N ILE A 40 -4.78 1.29 -3.38
CA ILE A 40 -4.09 0.37 -2.48
C ILE A 40 -3.27 -0.61 -3.31
N ARG A 41 -1.95 -0.63 -3.08
CA ARG A 41 -1.05 -1.59 -3.75
C ARG A 41 -0.60 -2.70 -2.83
N HIS A 42 -0.32 -2.37 -1.57
CA HIS A 42 0.20 -3.33 -0.62
C HIS A 42 -0.40 -3.10 0.77
N ILE A 43 -0.72 -4.18 1.46
CA ILE A 43 -1.22 -4.17 2.83
C ILE A 43 -0.36 -5.12 3.64
N GLU A 44 0.26 -4.61 4.68
CA GLU A 44 1.13 -5.37 5.57
C GLU A 44 0.59 -5.28 7.00
N GLY A 45 0.81 -6.33 7.80
CA GLY A 45 0.57 -6.24 9.24
C GLY A 45 1.53 -5.22 9.84
N ASN A 46 1.04 -4.37 10.75
CA ASN A 46 1.90 -3.50 11.54
C ASN A 46 2.31 -4.25 12.82
N PRO A 47 3.54 -4.78 12.93
CA PRO A 47 3.99 -5.50 14.12
C PRO A 47 4.07 -4.62 15.37
N GLU A 48 4.07 -3.29 15.19
CA GLU A 48 4.05 -2.32 16.28
C GLU A 48 2.63 -2.02 16.80
N HIS A 49 1.60 -2.69 16.27
CA HIS A 49 0.23 -2.52 16.76
C HIS A 49 -0.09 -3.48 17.90
N PRO A 50 -0.68 -2.99 19.01
CA PRO A 50 -1.00 -3.79 20.18
C PRO A 50 -2.06 -4.88 19.93
#